data_AF-A0A5K1K181-F1
#
_entry.id   AF-A0A5K1K181-F1
#
_cell.length_a   1.000
_cell.length_b   1.000
_cell.length_c   1.000
_cell.angle_alpha   90.00
_cell.angle_beta   90.00
_cell.angle_gamma   90.00
#
_symmetry.space_group_name_H-M   'P 1'
#
loop_
_entity.id
_entity.type
_entity.pdbx_description
1 polymer ?
#
loop_
_entity_poly.entity_id
_entity_poly.type
_entity_poly.pdbx_seq_one_letter_code
_entity_poly.pdbx_strand_id
1 'polypeptide(L)'
;IIGQGGPTNQDFAALWSSIAAKYADNDKIIFGVMNEPHDVPDINMWADSVQAAVTAVRQAGATSQIILLPGNNWTSAETFISNGSADALKKVTNPDGSVTNLVFDVHKYLDSDNSGTHEDCVTNNIDNAWAPLAEWLRCNGRQAFNTETGGGNVASCETFMCEQVAYQSANSDVFLGYVGWAAGNFYQGYVLGEVPTDNGNGVWTDTSLVSACLAPNAQK
;
A
#
# COMPACT_ATOMS: atom_id res chain seq x y z
N ILE A 1 17.83 1.50 -10.61
CA ILE A 1 16.36 1.68 -10.74
C ILE A 1 15.92 1.03 -12.04
N ILE A 2 14.82 0.26 -12.04
CA ILE A 2 14.36 -0.47 -13.24
C ILE A 2 14.11 0.51 -14.38
N GLY A 3 14.59 0.18 -15.58
CA GLY A 3 14.51 1.05 -16.76
C GLY A 3 15.42 2.29 -16.72
N GLN A 4 16.16 2.51 -15.63
CA GLN A 4 16.94 3.73 -15.38
C GLN A 4 18.33 3.36 -14.81
N GLY A 5 19.09 2.59 -15.59
CA GLY A 5 20.43 2.10 -15.21
C GLY A 5 20.46 0.83 -14.36
N GLY A 6 19.30 0.30 -13.95
CA GLY A 6 19.14 -1.04 -13.37
C GLY A 6 18.69 -2.09 -14.40
N PRO A 7 18.03 -3.18 -13.97
CA PRO A 7 17.42 -4.16 -14.87
C PRO A 7 16.47 -3.51 -15.88
N THR A 8 16.30 -4.15 -17.03
CA THR A 8 15.41 -3.64 -18.08
C THR A 8 13.93 -3.88 -17.72
N ASN A 9 13.04 -3.16 -18.40
CA ASN A 9 11.60 -3.40 -18.25
C ASN A 9 11.22 -4.82 -18.69
N GLN A 10 11.94 -5.40 -19.64
CA GLN A 10 11.74 -6.78 -20.11
C GLN A 10 12.10 -7.80 -19.03
N ASP A 11 13.21 -7.60 -18.32
CA ASP A 11 13.60 -8.48 -17.20
C ASP A 11 12.55 -8.43 -16.08
N PHE A 12 12.05 -7.22 -15.78
CA PHE A 12 11.01 -7.02 -14.78
C PHE A 12 9.65 -7.62 -15.21
N ALA A 13 9.26 -7.44 -16.47
CA ALA A 13 8.05 -8.03 -17.03
C ALA A 13 8.12 -9.57 -17.07
N ALA A 14 9.29 -10.16 -17.31
CA ALA A 14 9.48 -11.61 -17.30
C ALA A 14 9.24 -12.22 -15.91
N LEU A 15 9.70 -11.53 -14.85
CA LEU A 15 9.38 -11.90 -13.47
C LEU A 15 7.87 -11.90 -13.24
N TRP A 16 7.20 -10.81 -13.61
CA TRP A 16 5.75 -10.66 -13.40
C TRP A 16 4.91 -11.64 -14.21
N SER A 17 5.30 -11.93 -15.45
CA SER A 17 4.67 -13.00 -16.25
C SER A 17 4.74 -14.35 -15.54
N SER A 18 5.90 -14.68 -14.98
CA SER A 18 6.11 -15.96 -14.27
C SER A 18 5.28 -16.07 -12.99
N ILE A 19 5.20 -14.99 -12.20
CA ILE A 19 4.38 -14.93 -10.98
C ILE A 19 2.88 -15.01 -11.36
N ALA A 20 2.44 -14.24 -12.34
CA ALA A 20 1.04 -14.18 -12.76
C ALA A 20 0.56 -15.52 -13.34
N ALA A 21 1.36 -16.17 -14.18
CA ALA A 21 1.01 -17.47 -14.75
C ALA A 21 0.73 -18.54 -13.67
N LYS A 22 1.44 -18.47 -12.54
CA LYS A 22 1.21 -19.37 -11.41
C LYS A 22 -0.14 -19.15 -10.71
N TYR A 23 -0.62 -17.91 -10.70
CA TYR A 23 -1.75 -17.47 -9.87
C TYR A 23 -2.96 -16.97 -10.66
N ALA A 24 -2.93 -17.08 -12.00
CA ALA A 24 -3.91 -16.51 -12.90
C ALA A 24 -5.36 -16.90 -12.57
N ASP A 25 -5.60 -18.15 -12.15
CA ASP A 25 -6.95 -18.67 -11.86
C ASP A 25 -7.42 -18.37 -10.43
N ASN A 26 -6.59 -17.75 -9.58
CA ASN A 26 -6.96 -17.38 -8.21
C ASN A 26 -7.32 -15.89 -8.12
N ASP A 27 -8.61 -15.61 -8.10
CA ASP A 27 -9.17 -14.25 -8.03
C ASP A 27 -8.94 -13.54 -6.69
N LYS A 28 -8.46 -14.24 -5.67
CA LYS A 28 -8.10 -13.67 -4.35
C LYS A 28 -6.69 -13.12 -4.28
N ILE A 29 -5.88 -13.34 -5.32
CA ILE A 29 -4.52 -12.81 -5.37
C ILE A 29 -4.56 -11.32 -5.75
N ILE A 30 -3.75 -10.52 -5.05
CA ILE A 30 -3.45 -9.13 -5.39
C ILE A 30 -1.97 -9.07 -5.77
N PHE A 31 -1.66 -8.43 -6.89
CA PHE A 31 -0.28 -8.27 -7.36
C PHE A 31 0.26 -6.90 -6.97
N GLY A 32 1.06 -6.85 -5.89
CA GLY A 32 1.83 -5.67 -5.51
C GLY A 32 3.08 -5.54 -6.37
N VAL A 33 3.10 -4.59 -7.32
CA VAL A 33 4.12 -4.53 -8.39
C VAL A 33 5.54 -4.33 -7.86
N MET A 34 5.70 -3.52 -6.81
CA MET A 34 7.00 -3.26 -6.18
C MET A 34 6.79 -2.61 -4.82
N ASN A 35 7.65 -2.93 -3.86
CA ASN A 35 7.66 -2.25 -2.58
C ASN A 35 8.41 -0.93 -2.66
N GLU A 36 7.80 0.15 -2.18
CA GLU A 36 8.42 1.44 -1.87
C GLU A 36 9.51 1.94 -2.85
N PRO A 37 9.19 2.21 -4.13
CA PRO A 37 10.12 2.92 -4.99
C PRO A 37 10.51 4.27 -4.36
N HIS A 38 11.81 4.53 -4.30
CA HIS A 38 12.38 5.75 -3.73
C HIS A 38 13.57 6.22 -4.56
N ASP A 39 13.88 7.51 -4.45
CA ASP A 39 14.94 8.19 -5.21
C ASP A 39 14.86 7.93 -6.73
N VAL A 40 13.64 7.74 -7.25
CA VAL A 40 13.40 7.53 -8.68
C VAL A 40 13.62 8.86 -9.42
N PRO A 41 14.61 8.97 -10.33
CA PRO A 41 14.95 10.24 -10.95
C PRO A 41 13.93 10.65 -12.02
N ASP A 42 13.36 9.70 -12.76
CA ASP A 42 12.24 9.94 -13.68
C ASP A 42 11.05 9.04 -13.34
N ILE A 43 9.97 9.67 -12.86
CA ILE A 43 8.74 8.99 -12.47
C ILE A 43 7.92 8.49 -13.66
N ASN A 44 8.06 9.08 -14.86
CA ASN A 44 7.40 8.59 -16.06
C ASN A 44 8.07 7.31 -16.58
N MET A 45 9.41 7.24 -16.54
CA MET A 45 10.12 6.00 -16.88
C MET A 45 9.80 4.88 -15.88
N TRP A 46 9.55 5.21 -14.61
CA TRP A 46 9.03 4.25 -13.65
C TRP A 46 7.59 3.81 -14.00
N ALA A 47 6.71 4.72 -14.37
CA ALA A 47 5.36 4.37 -14.82
C ALA A 47 5.39 3.45 -16.06
N ASP A 48 6.35 3.62 -16.99
CA ASP A 48 6.57 2.70 -18.11
C ASP A 48 7.00 1.30 -17.65
N SER A 49 7.79 1.23 -16.57
CA SER A 49 8.20 -0.04 -15.95
C SER A 49 7.00 -0.75 -15.31
N VAL A 50 6.12 0.00 -14.63
CA VAL A 50 4.87 -0.50 -14.07
C VAL A 50 3.90 -0.94 -15.19
N GLN A 51 3.80 -0.20 -16.29
CA GLN A 51 3.01 -0.60 -17.46
C GLN A 51 3.50 -1.93 -18.06
N ALA A 52 4.80 -2.15 -18.13
CA ALA A 52 5.36 -3.42 -18.59
C ALA A 52 4.95 -4.59 -17.68
N ALA A 53 5.00 -4.41 -16.36
CA ALA A 53 4.52 -5.39 -15.39
C ALA A 53 3.01 -5.67 -15.52
N VAL A 54 2.17 -4.63 -15.56
CA VAL A 54 0.71 -4.76 -15.75
C VAL A 54 0.40 -5.55 -17.03
N THR A 55 1.05 -5.19 -18.13
CA THR A 55 0.86 -5.87 -19.42
C THR A 55 1.22 -7.35 -19.33
N ALA A 56 2.36 -7.67 -18.70
CA ALA A 56 2.82 -9.04 -18.52
C ALA A 56 1.88 -9.86 -17.63
N VAL A 57 1.39 -9.29 -16.51
CA VAL A 57 0.41 -9.94 -15.63
C VAL A 57 -0.86 -10.29 -16.39
N ARG A 58 -1.43 -9.33 -17.14
CA ARG A 58 -2.67 -9.56 -17.90
C ARG A 58 -2.46 -10.58 -19.03
N GLN A 59 -1.34 -10.51 -19.74
CA GLN A 59 -1.02 -11.46 -20.82
C GLN A 59 -0.78 -12.89 -20.33
N ALA A 60 -0.36 -13.07 -19.08
CA ALA A 60 -0.22 -14.38 -18.45
C ALA A 60 -1.56 -15.02 -18.00
N GLY A 61 -2.69 -14.35 -18.24
CA GLY A 61 -4.05 -14.86 -17.95
C GLY A 61 -4.68 -14.30 -16.67
N ALA A 62 -3.93 -13.55 -15.86
CA ALA A 62 -4.41 -12.97 -14.61
C ALA A 62 -5.26 -11.71 -14.85
N THR A 63 -6.50 -11.92 -15.29
CA THR A 63 -7.41 -10.86 -15.79
C THR A 63 -8.40 -10.34 -14.75
N SER A 64 -8.61 -11.03 -13.63
CA SER A 64 -9.58 -10.63 -12.60
C SER A 64 -8.96 -9.89 -11.42
N GLN A 65 -7.67 -10.08 -11.16
CA GLN A 65 -6.99 -9.63 -9.96
C GLN A 65 -6.76 -8.11 -9.93
N ILE A 66 -6.66 -7.57 -8.72
CA ILE A 66 -6.12 -6.22 -8.47
C ILE A 66 -4.62 -6.23 -8.74
N ILE A 67 -4.13 -5.16 -9.39
CA ILE A 67 -2.71 -4.84 -9.50
C ILE A 67 -2.49 -3.49 -8.83
N LEU A 68 -1.55 -3.45 -7.88
CA LEU A 68 -1.21 -2.24 -7.13
C LEU A 68 -0.10 -1.47 -7.85
N LEU A 69 -0.27 -0.15 -7.97
CA LEU A 69 0.60 0.75 -8.73
C LEU A 69 1.38 1.67 -7.77
N PRO A 70 2.63 1.31 -7.40
CA PRO A 70 3.43 2.07 -6.45
C PRO A 70 4.12 3.28 -7.11
N GLY A 71 4.16 4.39 -6.39
CA GLY A 71 4.84 5.66 -6.76
C GLY A 71 6.22 5.85 -6.12
N ASN A 72 6.76 7.06 -6.25
CA ASN A 72 8.05 7.44 -5.66
C ASN A 72 7.93 7.78 -4.16
N ASN A 73 9.06 8.13 -3.55
CA ASN A 73 9.19 8.55 -2.16
C ASN A 73 8.57 7.53 -1.18
N TRP A 74 8.99 6.28 -1.34
CA TRP A 74 8.51 5.14 -0.54
C TRP A 74 6.99 5.00 -0.60
N THR A 75 6.38 5.32 -1.74
CA THR A 75 4.93 5.41 -1.93
C THR A 75 4.18 6.26 -0.90
N SER A 76 4.84 7.25 -0.29
CA SER A 76 4.22 8.09 0.74
C SER A 76 2.94 8.74 0.23
N ALA A 77 1.83 8.48 0.90
CA ALA A 77 0.51 9.02 0.53
C ALA A 77 0.49 10.55 0.48
N GLU A 78 1.33 11.22 1.28
CA GLU A 78 1.44 12.68 1.36
C GLU A 78 2.04 13.30 0.08
N THR A 79 3.05 12.65 -0.50
CA THR A 79 3.72 13.20 -1.70
C THR A 79 3.27 12.54 -3.00
N PHE A 80 2.43 11.51 -2.95
CA PHE A 80 1.99 10.73 -4.10
C PHE A 80 1.47 11.59 -5.27
N ILE A 81 0.75 12.67 -4.95
CA ILE A 81 0.28 13.64 -5.96
C ILE A 81 1.39 14.64 -6.32
N SER A 82 1.97 15.30 -5.32
CA SER A 82 2.87 16.45 -5.51
C SER A 82 4.21 16.08 -6.16
N ASN A 83 4.67 14.84 -6.01
CA ASN A 83 5.87 14.33 -6.66
C ASN A 83 5.64 13.80 -8.10
N GLY A 84 4.39 13.87 -8.59
CA GLY A 84 4.01 13.45 -9.94
C GLY A 84 3.70 11.96 -10.11
N SER A 85 3.78 11.15 -9.05
CA SER A 85 3.47 9.71 -9.13
C SER A 85 2.04 9.46 -9.57
N ALA A 86 1.07 10.18 -9.00
CA ALA A 86 -0.35 10.04 -9.33
C ALA A 86 -0.62 10.30 -10.83
N ASP A 87 -0.11 11.40 -11.39
CA ASP A 87 -0.32 11.75 -12.80
C ASP A 87 0.42 10.84 -13.77
N ALA A 88 1.63 10.37 -13.40
CA ALA A 88 2.38 9.42 -14.22
C ALA A 88 1.69 8.05 -14.25
N LEU A 89 1.37 7.50 -13.07
CA LEU A 89 0.75 6.17 -12.93
C LEU A 89 -0.71 6.16 -13.38
N LYS A 90 -1.41 7.31 -13.41
CA LYS A 90 -2.77 7.42 -13.96
C LYS A 90 -2.84 6.99 -15.43
N LYS A 91 -1.74 7.09 -16.18
CA LYS A 91 -1.63 6.70 -17.59
C LYS A 91 -1.47 5.19 -17.80
N VAL A 92 -1.19 4.43 -16.74
CA VAL A 92 -1.05 2.97 -16.81
C VAL A 92 -2.43 2.35 -17.05
N THR A 93 -2.52 1.46 -18.04
CA THR A 93 -3.76 0.81 -18.46
C THR A 93 -3.58 -0.69 -18.63
N ASN A 94 -4.68 -1.42 -18.56
CA ASN A 94 -4.77 -2.80 -19.04
C ASN A 94 -4.61 -2.83 -20.58
N PRO A 95 -4.34 -4.00 -21.19
CA PRO A 95 -4.22 -4.12 -22.66
C PRO A 95 -5.44 -3.65 -23.46
N ASP A 96 -6.63 -3.62 -22.85
CA ASP A 96 -7.88 -3.11 -23.45
C ASP A 96 -8.07 -1.60 -23.29
N GLY A 97 -7.11 -0.90 -22.69
CA GLY A 97 -7.16 0.54 -22.41
C GLY A 97 -7.92 0.92 -21.14
N SER A 98 -8.50 -0.05 -20.41
CA SER A 98 -9.18 0.22 -19.15
C SER A 98 -8.21 0.41 -17.99
N VAL A 99 -8.71 1.00 -16.90
CA VAL A 99 -8.00 1.06 -15.60
C VAL A 99 -8.63 0.16 -14.55
N THR A 100 -9.55 -0.72 -14.96
CA THR A 100 -10.26 -1.64 -14.07
C THR A 100 -9.26 -2.49 -13.27
N ASN A 101 -9.47 -2.56 -11.96
CA ASN A 101 -8.60 -3.27 -11.00
C ASN A 101 -7.13 -2.81 -10.99
N LEU A 102 -6.84 -1.60 -11.48
CA LEU A 102 -5.56 -0.92 -11.31
C LEU A 102 -5.66 0.13 -10.22
N VAL A 103 -5.11 -0.18 -9.05
CA VAL A 103 -5.29 0.59 -7.80
C VAL A 103 -3.95 1.19 -7.41
N PHE A 104 -3.93 2.44 -6.95
CA PHE A 104 -2.68 3.04 -6.49
C PHE A 104 -2.21 2.43 -5.17
N ASP A 105 -0.91 2.19 -5.06
CA ASP A 105 -0.28 1.65 -3.87
C ASP A 105 0.37 2.78 -3.08
N VAL A 106 -0.04 2.98 -1.83
CA VAL A 106 0.45 4.05 -0.96
C VAL A 106 0.75 3.54 0.44
N HIS A 107 1.76 4.11 1.08
CA HIS A 107 2.16 3.81 2.45
C HIS A 107 2.09 5.09 3.29
N LYS A 108 1.87 4.95 4.61
CA LYS A 108 2.04 6.06 5.54
C LYS A 108 2.26 5.61 6.98
N TYR A 109 3.30 6.15 7.61
CA TYR A 109 3.54 6.02 9.05
C TYR A 109 3.13 7.29 9.80
N LEU A 110 3.00 7.16 11.13
CA LEU A 110 2.43 8.18 12.01
C LEU A 110 3.50 8.89 12.87
N ASP A 111 4.76 8.46 12.75
CA ASP A 111 5.89 9.09 13.41
C ASP A 111 6.37 10.35 12.68
N SER A 112 7.19 11.16 13.36
CA SER A 112 7.53 12.53 12.94
C SER A 112 8.23 12.65 11.59
N ASP A 113 8.85 11.58 11.12
CA ASP A 113 9.61 11.53 9.87
C ASP A 113 9.05 10.50 8.86
N ASN A 114 7.85 9.95 9.12
CA ASN A 114 7.17 8.98 8.27
C ASN A 114 8.01 7.70 8.02
N SER A 115 8.92 7.35 8.94
CA SER A 115 9.83 6.21 8.77
C SER A 115 9.29 4.90 9.35
N GLY A 116 8.31 4.96 10.26
CA GLY A 116 7.86 3.78 10.98
C GLY A 116 8.96 3.18 11.86
N THR A 117 9.83 4.01 12.42
CA THR A 117 10.94 3.56 13.29
C THR A 117 10.83 4.03 14.73
N HIS A 118 9.88 4.92 15.01
CA HIS A 118 9.62 5.45 16.35
C HIS A 118 8.40 4.77 16.99
N GLU A 119 8.46 4.63 18.32
CA GLU A 119 7.36 4.07 19.10
C GLU A 119 6.17 5.02 19.17
N ASP A 120 6.44 6.33 19.33
CA ASP A 120 5.41 7.35 19.47
C ASP A 120 4.87 7.84 18.12
N CYS A 121 3.55 8.02 18.07
CA CYS A 121 2.86 8.66 16.95
C CYS A 121 2.59 10.13 17.24
N VAL A 122 2.68 10.97 16.21
CA VAL A 122 2.50 12.43 16.34
C VAL A 122 1.42 12.98 15.40
N THR A 123 0.83 12.15 14.54
CA THR A 123 -0.16 12.57 13.55
C THR A 123 -1.08 11.43 13.10
N ASN A 124 -2.29 11.76 12.68
CA ASN A 124 -3.23 10.86 11.99
C ASN A 124 -3.15 10.94 10.46
N ASN A 125 -2.28 11.81 9.93
CA ASN A 125 -2.04 12.05 8.50
C ASN A 125 -3.25 12.54 7.67
N ILE A 126 -4.38 12.91 8.29
CA ILE A 126 -5.61 13.28 7.57
C ILE A 126 -5.38 14.53 6.72
N ASP A 127 -4.97 15.63 7.34
CA ASP A 127 -4.91 16.94 6.68
C ASP A 127 -3.86 17.00 5.56
N ASN A 128 -2.71 16.33 5.76
CA ASN A 128 -1.57 16.44 4.85
C ASN A 128 -1.50 15.32 3.81
N ALA A 129 -2.13 14.16 4.05
CA ALA A 129 -2.05 13.01 3.16
C ALA A 129 -3.43 12.54 2.71
N TRP A 130 -4.26 12.05 3.63
CA TRP A 130 -5.46 11.29 3.27
C TRP A 130 -6.57 12.16 2.68
N ALA A 131 -6.78 13.38 3.19
CA ALA A 131 -7.80 14.27 2.64
C ALA A 131 -7.44 14.79 1.23
N PRO A 132 -6.24 15.33 0.98
CA PRO A 132 -5.83 15.69 -0.38
C PRO A 132 -5.86 14.50 -1.35
N LEU A 133 -5.44 13.30 -0.88
CA LEU A 133 -5.46 12.10 -1.70
C LEU A 133 -6.89 11.65 -2.02
N ALA A 134 -7.79 11.63 -1.05
CA ALA A 134 -9.19 11.25 -1.27
C ALA A 134 -9.88 12.17 -2.29
N GLU A 135 -9.67 13.49 -2.18
CA GLU A 135 -10.21 14.47 -3.13
C GLU A 135 -9.71 14.22 -4.55
N TRP A 136 -8.40 14.00 -4.71
CA TRP A 136 -7.81 13.73 -6.01
C TRP A 136 -8.31 12.40 -6.59
N LEU A 137 -8.33 11.33 -5.80
CA LEU A 137 -8.81 10.02 -6.23
C LEU A 137 -10.25 10.09 -6.72
N ARG A 138 -11.13 10.76 -5.96
CA ARG A 138 -12.54 10.92 -6.28
C ARG A 138 -12.74 11.72 -7.56
N CYS A 139 -12.05 12.84 -7.72
CA CYS A 139 -12.10 13.66 -8.93
C CYS A 139 -11.62 12.91 -10.18
N ASN A 140 -10.72 11.95 -10.01
CA ASN A 140 -10.13 11.19 -11.11
C ASN A 140 -10.79 9.82 -11.33
N GLY A 141 -11.79 9.44 -10.54
CA GLY A 141 -12.44 8.13 -10.62
C GLY A 141 -11.46 6.97 -10.38
N ARG A 142 -10.55 7.14 -9.43
CA ARG A 142 -9.51 6.16 -9.08
C ARG A 142 -9.60 5.77 -7.60
N GLN A 143 -8.92 4.69 -7.25
CA GLN A 143 -8.85 4.17 -5.89
C GLN A 143 -7.39 3.92 -5.49
N ALA A 144 -7.13 3.93 -4.19
CA ALA A 144 -5.85 3.57 -3.60
C ALA A 144 -6.02 2.51 -2.51
N PHE A 145 -4.95 1.78 -2.21
CA PHE A 145 -4.83 0.86 -1.09
C PHE A 145 -3.65 1.31 -0.23
N ASN A 146 -3.89 1.53 1.06
CA ASN A 146 -2.84 1.76 2.04
C ASN A 146 -2.19 0.42 2.48
N THR A 147 -1.13 -0.04 1.82
CA THR A 147 -0.58 -1.39 2.05
C THR A 147 0.48 -1.47 3.14
N GLU A 148 0.93 -0.34 3.67
CA GLU A 148 1.72 -0.30 4.91
C GLU A 148 1.37 0.94 5.75
N THR A 149 1.06 0.67 7.01
CA THR A 149 0.91 1.68 8.06
C THR A 149 1.11 1.03 9.42
N GLY A 150 1.55 1.79 10.43
CA GLY A 150 1.80 1.23 11.75
C GLY A 150 2.27 2.28 12.75
N GLY A 151 2.40 1.85 14.00
CA GLY A 151 2.90 2.64 15.12
C GLY A 151 3.24 1.74 16.31
N GLY A 152 3.79 2.32 17.37
CA GLY A 152 4.03 1.59 18.61
C GLY A 152 2.75 1.20 19.34
N ASN A 153 2.88 0.26 20.26
CA ASN A 153 1.80 -0.18 21.16
C ASN A 153 1.68 0.78 22.36
N VAL A 154 1.37 2.04 22.05
CA VAL A 154 1.30 3.16 23.00
C VAL A 154 0.08 4.04 22.75
N ALA A 155 -0.35 4.78 23.77
CA ALA A 155 -1.57 5.57 23.74
C ALA A 155 -1.61 6.67 22.65
N SER A 156 -0.45 7.23 22.30
CA SER A 156 -0.33 8.22 21.22
C SER A 156 -0.76 7.61 19.89
N CYS A 157 -0.27 6.41 19.59
CA CYS A 157 -0.60 5.67 18.39
C CYS A 157 -2.04 5.14 18.39
N GLU A 158 -2.56 4.65 19.51
CA GLU A 158 -3.97 4.25 19.60
C GLU A 158 -4.90 5.41 19.24
N THR A 159 -4.60 6.63 19.70
CA THR A 159 -5.40 7.80 19.34
C THR A 159 -5.33 8.09 17.83
N PHE A 160 -4.11 8.31 17.31
CA PHE A 160 -3.95 8.77 15.93
C PHE A 160 -4.25 7.69 14.88
N MET A 161 -3.96 6.42 15.16
CA MET A 161 -4.25 5.32 14.25
C MET A 161 -5.76 5.09 14.14
N CYS A 162 -6.50 5.11 15.26
CA CYS A 162 -7.95 4.99 15.22
C CYS A 162 -8.60 6.14 14.42
N GLU A 163 -8.10 7.38 14.56
CA GLU A 163 -8.54 8.51 13.74
C GLU A 163 -8.26 8.29 12.24
N GLN A 164 -7.05 7.84 11.89
CA GLN A 164 -6.68 7.51 10.51
C GLN A 164 -7.58 6.43 9.90
N VAL A 165 -7.78 5.32 10.63
CA VAL A 165 -8.62 4.19 10.20
C VAL A 165 -10.07 4.63 10.02
N ALA A 166 -10.61 5.42 10.96
CA ALA A 166 -11.97 5.96 10.84
C ALA A 166 -12.12 6.84 9.60
N TYR A 167 -11.13 7.70 9.30
CA TYR A 167 -11.14 8.54 8.11
C TYR A 167 -11.11 7.71 6.81
N GLN A 168 -10.24 6.69 6.74
CA GLN A 168 -10.14 5.81 5.58
C GLN A 168 -11.44 5.02 5.37
N SER A 169 -12.05 4.51 6.44
CA SER A 169 -13.34 3.83 6.40
C SER A 169 -14.46 4.75 5.90
N ALA A 170 -14.48 6.01 6.35
CA ALA A 170 -15.45 7.01 5.90
C ALA A 170 -15.29 7.41 4.42
N ASN A 171 -14.11 7.17 3.83
CA ASN A 171 -13.78 7.43 2.42
C ASN A 171 -13.58 6.12 1.64
N SER A 172 -14.35 5.08 1.98
CA SER A 172 -14.25 3.74 1.37
C SER A 172 -14.64 3.67 -0.11
N ASP A 173 -15.17 4.75 -0.69
CA ASP A 173 -15.34 4.86 -2.14
C ASP A 173 -14.00 4.96 -2.88
N VAL A 174 -12.98 5.56 -2.25
CA VAL A 174 -11.65 5.79 -2.84
C VAL A 174 -10.53 5.00 -2.16
N PHE A 175 -10.69 4.58 -0.90
CA PHE A 175 -9.73 3.73 -0.21
C PHE A 175 -10.24 2.31 -0.09
N LEU A 176 -9.52 1.35 -0.68
CA LEU A 176 -9.90 -0.06 -0.64
C LEU A 176 -9.66 -0.72 0.73
N GLY A 177 -8.75 -0.16 1.52
CA GLY A 177 -8.42 -0.67 2.85
C GLY A 177 -7.04 -0.22 3.31
N TYR A 178 -6.66 -0.77 4.46
CA TYR A 178 -5.34 -0.63 5.06
C TYR A 178 -4.75 -2.00 5.41
N VAL A 179 -3.42 -2.08 5.49
CA VAL A 179 -2.69 -3.24 6.00
C VAL A 179 -1.68 -2.76 7.04
N GLY A 180 -1.73 -3.36 8.23
CA GLY A 180 -0.83 -3.05 9.34
C GLY A 180 0.57 -3.62 9.12
N TRP A 181 1.57 -2.85 9.53
CA TRP A 181 2.97 -3.25 9.65
C TRP A 181 3.36 -3.19 11.14
N ALA A 182 3.69 -4.30 11.82
CA ALA A 182 3.92 -5.64 11.28
C ALA A 182 3.67 -6.84 12.20
N ALA A 183 3.16 -7.92 11.62
CA ALA A 183 3.04 -9.24 12.24
C ALA A 183 3.99 -10.27 11.59
N GLY A 184 3.73 -11.57 11.76
CA GLY A 184 4.60 -12.64 11.25
C GLY A 184 5.68 -13.05 12.25
N ASN A 185 6.94 -13.07 11.83
CA ASN A 185 8.06 -13.56 12.65
C ASN A 185 8.89 -12.45 13.30
N PHE A 186 8.35 -11.22 13.42
CA PHE A 186 8.97 -10.18 14.22
C PHE A 186 9.07 -10.62 15.68
N TYR A 187 10.15 -10.22 16.34
CA TYR A 187 10.33 -10.47 17.77
C TYR A 187 9.40 -9.55 18.58
N GLN A 188 9.01 -9.96 19.79
CA GLN A 188 8.02 -9.27 20.61
C GLN A 188 8.37 -7.80 20.92
N GLY A 189 9.66 -7.46 20.98
CA GLY A 189 10.15 -6.10 21.21
C GLY A 189 10.32 -5.26 19.94
N TYR A 190 9.81 -5.72 18.79
CA TYR A 190 9.84 -4.91 17.57
C TYR A 190 8.94 -3.68 17.76
N VAL A 191 9.46 -2.51 17.43
CA VAL A 191 8.84 -1.21 17.75
C VAL A 191 7.43 -1.05 17.15
N LEU A 192 7.18 -1.61 15.96
CA LEU A 192 5.88 -1.61 15.28
C LEU A 192 5.19 -3.00 15.37
N GLY A 193 5.40 -3.75 16.45
CA GLY A 193 4.92 -5.12 16.58
C GLY A 193 3.39 -5.26 16.60
N GLU A 194 2.87 -6.12 15.73
CA GLU A 194 1.48 -6.56 15.63
C GLU A 194 1.35 -8.10 15.77
N VAL A 195 2.43 -8.79 16.13
CA VAL A 195 2.42 -10.25 16.34
C VAL A 195 1.55 -10.61 17.55
N PRO A 196 0.48 -11.41 17.38
CA PRO A 196 -0.31 -11.85 18.52
C PRO A 196 0.45 -12.87 19.36
N THR A 197 0.15 -12.92 20.65
CA THR A 197 0.69 -13.92 21.57
C THR A 197 -0.22 -15.15 21.61
N ASP A 198 0.36 -16.33 21.37
CA ASP A 198 -0.31 -17.62 21.65
C ASP A 198 -0.24 -17.91 23.16
N ASN A 199 -1.40 -17.89 23.83
CA ASN A 199 -1.52 -18.19 25.25
C ASN A 199 -1.78 -19.69 25.52
N GLY A 200 -1.73 -20.53 24.49
CA GLY A 200 -2.05 -21.94 24.55
C GLY A 200 -3.55 -22.22 24.43
N ASN A 201 -3.89 -23.49 24.20
CA ASN A 201 -5.27 -23.97 24.04
C ASN A 201 -6.08 -23.24 22.94
N GLY A 202 -5.40 -22.71 21.92
CA GLY A 202 -6.02 -21.96 20.83
C GLY A 202 -6.43 -20.53 21.18
N VAL A 203 -5.99 -20.00 22.32
CA VAL A 203 -6.28 -18.63 22.75
C VAL A 203 -5.17 -17.69 22.31
N TRP A 204 -5.51 -16.70 21.50
CA TRP A 204 -4.60 -15.67 21.01
C TRP A 204 -4.92 -14.31 21.63
N THR A 205 -3.90 -13.49 21.85
CA THR A 205 -4.06 -12.09 22.29
C THR A 205 -3.28 -11.18 21.37
N ASP A 206 -4.00 -10.27 20.72
CA ASP A 206 -3.42 -9.23 19.87
C ASP A 206 -2.66 -8.18 20.69
N THR A 207 -1.82 -7.42 20.01
CA THR A 207 -1.15 -6.25 20.58
C THR A 207 -2.17 -5.11 20.82
N SER A 208 -1.78 -4.09 21.59
CA SER A 208 -2.72 -3.03 21.98
C SER A 208 -3.19 -2.22 20.77
N LEU A 209 -2.29 -1.89 19.85
CA LEU A 209 -2.64 -1.13 18.64
C LEU A 209 -3.60 -1.93 17.73
N VAL A 210 -3.36 -3.23 17.56
CA VAL A 210 -4.22 -4.10 16.76
C VAL A 210 -5.62 -4.19 17.36
N SER A 211 -5.69 -4.53 18.65
CA SER A 211 -6.98 -4.72 19.34
C SER A 211 -7.78 -3.43 19.51
N ALA A 212 -7.12 -2.28 19.66
CA ALA A 212 -7.78 -0.99 19.81
C ALA A 212 -8.24 -0.39 18.47
N CYS A 213 -7.41 -0.49 17.42
CA CYS A 213 -7.62 0.30 16.20
C CYS A 213 -7.70 -0.52 14.92
N LEU A 214 -6.74 -1.43 14.67
CA LEU A 214 -6.59 -2.05 13.35
C LEU A 214 -7.55 -3.23 13.11
N ALA A 215 -7.99 -3.91 14.17
CA ALA A 215 -8.94 -5.00 14.06
C ALA A 215 -10.32 -4.48 13.59
N PRO A 216 -10.88 -4.97 12.48
CA PRO A 216 -12.19 -4.51 12.00
C PRO A 216 -13.34 -4.71 13.00
N ASN A 217 -13.20 -5.66 13.92
CA ASN A 217 -14.18 -5.91 14.98
C ASN A 217 -14.12 -4.92 16.15
N ALA A 218 -13.05 -4.11 16.25
CA ALA A 218 -12.91 -3.06 17.28
C ALA A 218 -13.69 -1.79 16.93
N GLN A 219 -13.97 -1.57 15.65
CA GLN A 219 -14.68 -0.39 15.11
C GLN A 219 -16.22 -0.52 15.18
N LYS A 220 -16.76 -1.37 16.08
CA LYS A 220 -18.20 -1.62 16.27
C LYS A 220 -18.80 -0.81 17.41
#